data_AF-A0A441TJX0-F1
#
_entry.id   AF-A0A441TJX0-F1
#
_cell.length_a   1.000
_cell.length_b   1.000
_cell.length_c   1.000
_cell.angle_alpha   90.00
_cell.angle_beta   90.00
_cell.angle_gamma   90.00
#
_symmetry.space_group_name_H-M   'P 1'
#
loop_
_entity.id
_entity.type
_entity.pdbx_description
1 polymer ?
#
loop_
_entity_poly.entity_id
_entity_poly.type
_entity_poly.pdbx_seq_one_letter_code
_entity_poly.pdbx_strand_id
1 'polypeptide(L)' 'MTPQQPYRRDDIVVWPDGTWAYLGEVWAGDFSWKSDDYEIVRLEDVERLEALNLADELGLP' A
#
# COMPACT_ATOMS: atom_id res chain seq x y z
N MET A 1 3.78 20.04 -16.09
CA MET A 1 4.57 18.98 -15.44
C MET A 1 3.58 18.13 -14.66
N THR A 2 3.00 17.12 -15.29
CA THR A 2 2.17 16.15 -14.58
C THR A 2 3.11 15.38 -13.67
N PRO A 3 2.91 15.33 -12.33
CA PRO A 3 3.67 14.39 -11.53
C PRO A 3 3.35 13.02 -12.14
N GLN A 4 4.39 12.33 -12.62
CA GLN A 4 4.31 10.91 -12.94
C GLN A 4 3.61 10.29 -11.73
N GLN A 5 2.37 9.83 -11.84
CA GLN A 5 1.75 9.15 -10.71
C GLN A 5 2.61 7.91 -10.49
N PRO A 6 3.46 7.87 -9.43
CA PRO A 6 4.48 6.83 -9.28
C PRO A 6 3.88 5.50 -8.84
N TYR A 7 2.57 5.52 -8.55
CA TYR A 7 1.84 4.51 -7.82
C TYR A 7 0.54 4.16 -8.54
N ARG A 8 0.20 2.87 -8.53
CA ARG A 8 -1.00 2.26 -9.10
C ARG A 8 -2.02 2.00 -8.01
N ARG A 9 -3.29 1.86 -8.40
CA ARG A 9 -4.37 1.54 -7.46
C ARG A 9 -4.19 0.17 -6.79
N ASP A 10 -3.44 -0.71 -7.43
CA ASP A 10 -3.07 -2.04 -6.95
C ASP A 10 -1.86 -2.02 -6.00
N ASP A 11 -1.21 -0.87 -5.81
CA ASP A 11 -0.16 -0.74 -4.80
C ASP A 11 -0.76 -0.84 -3.39
N ILE A 12 0.07 -1.23 -2.44
CA ILE A 12 -0.31 -1.48 -1.07
C ILE A 12 0.06 -0.26 -0.23
N VAL A 13 -0.87 0.18 0.59
CA VAL A 13 -0.67 1.20 1.61
C VAL A 13 -0.53 0.50 2.95
N VAL A 14 0.54 0.78 3.69
CA VAL A 14 0.82 0.17 4.98
C VAL A 14 0.98 1.25 6.03
N TRP A 15 0.23 1.14 7.12
CA TRP A 15 0.31 2.03 8.26
C TRP A 15 1.30 1.49 9.30
N PRO A 16 1.86 2.37 10.16
CA PRO A 16 2.77 1.98 11.24
C PRO A 16 2.14 1.02 12.27
N ASP A 17 0.81 0.95 12.33
CA ASP A 17 0.07 0.00 13.16
C ASP A 17 0.07 -1.43 12.57
N GLY A 18 0.64 -1.63 11.37
CA GLY A 18 0.65 -2.91 10.66
C GLY A 18 -0.60 -3.18 9.84
N THR A 19 -1.61 -2.29 9.89
CA THR A 19 -2.73 -2.37 8.95
C THR A 19 -2.24 -2.06 7.54
N TRP A 20 -2.81 -2.73 6.55
CA TRP A 20 -2.60 -2.41 5.15
C TRP A 20 -3.93 -2.29 4.39
N ALA A 21 -3.90 -1.67 3.21
CA ALA A 21 -5.03 -1.54 2.30
C ALA A 21 -4.53 -1.34 0.85
N TYR A 22 -5.39 -1.51 -0.15
CA TYR A 22 -5.03 -1.12 -1.51
C TYR A 22 -5.08 0.41 -1.66
N LEU A 23 -4.12 0.98 -2.39
CA LEU A 23 -4.06 2.41 -2.66
C LEU A 23 -5.34 2.90 -3.35
N GLY A 24 -5.96 2.06 -4.18
CA GLY A 24 -7.27 2.32 -4.78
C GLY A 24 -8.38 2.56 -3.75
N GLU A 25 -8.38 1.84 -2.63
CA GLU A 25 -9.36 2.01 -1.54
C GLU A 25 -9.10 3.31 -0.77
N VAL A 26 -7.83 3.63 -0.52
CA VAL A 26 -7.43 4.89 0.11
C VAL A 26 -7.85 6.08 -0.76
N TRP A 27 -7.63 6.00 -2.08
CA TRP A 27 -8.05 7.03 -3.03
C TRP A 27 -9.57 7.11 -3.21
N ALA A 28 -10.28 6.00 -3.03
CA ALA A 28 -11.75 6.00 -3.00
C ALA A 28 -12.32 6.69 -1.74
N GLY A 29 -11.47 6.97 -0.74
CA GLY A 29 -11.84 7.63 0.50
C GLY A 29 -12.26 6.67 1.61
N ASP A 30 -12.11 5.35 1.42
CA ASP A 30 -12.46 4.32 2.40
C ASP A 30 -11.63 4.45 3.69
N PHE A 31 -10.41 5.02 3.56
CA PHE A 31 -9.47 5.29 4.65
C PHE A 31 -9.30 6.78 4.96
N SER A 32 -10.24 7.65 4.55
CA SER A 32 -10.19 9.10 4.80
C SER A 32 -10.21 9.49 6.28
N TRP A 33 -10.60 8.57 7.17
CA TRP A 33 -10.58 8.72 8.63
C TRP A 33 -9.22 8.36 9.27
N LYS A 34 -8.29 7.82 8.47
CA LYS A 34 -7.00 7.33 8.93
C LYS A 34 -5.90 8.34 8.60
N SER A 35 -4.81 8.31 9.37
CA SER A 35 -3.69 9.22 9.19
C SER A 35 -3.07 9.06 7.79
N ASP A 36 -2.63 10.17 7.18
CA ASP A 36 -1.84 10.17 5.94
C ASP A 36 -0.40 9.66 6.14
N ASP A 37 -0.03 9.30 7.38
CA ASP A 37 1.25 8.70 7.75
C ASP A 37 1.23 7.20 7.40
N TYR A 38 1.32 6.92 6.10
CA TYR A 38 1.39 5.57 5.55
C TYR A 38 2.52 5.46 4.54
N GLU A 39 3.07 4.26 4.42
CA GLU A 39 4.01 3.90 3.37
C GLU A 39 3.27 3.28 2.19
N ILE A 40 3.56 3.74 0.98
CA ILE A 40 3.07 3.10 -0.25
C ILE A 40 4.14 2.12 -0.74
N VAL A 41 3.81 0.84 -0.70
CA VAL A 41 4.64 -0.27 -1.15
C VAL A 41 4.07 -0.79 -2.46
N ARG A 42 4.93 -0.94 -3.47
CA ARG A 42 4.49 -1.50 -4.75
C ARG A 42 4.22 -2.99 -4.61
N LEU A 43 3.21 -3.49 -5.32
CA LEU A 43 2.92 -4.92 -5.36
C LEU A 43 4.10 -5.74 -5.93
N GLU A 44 4.92 -5.10 -6.77
CA GLU A 44 6.13 -5.66 -7.37
C GLU A 44 7.30 -5.79 -6.38
N ASP A 45 7.23 -5.09 -5.24
CA ASP A 45 8.29 -4.98 -4.24
C ASP A 45 8.14 -6.09 -3.18
N VAL A 46 8.30 -7.34 -3.62
CA VAL A 46 8.09 -8.54 -2.79
C VAL A 46 8.98 -8.51 -1.54
N GLU A 47 10.24 -8.06 -1.64
CA GLU A 47 11.15 -7.94 -0.49
C GLU A 47 10.58 -7.02 0.61
N ARG A 48 9.94 -5.91 0.21
CA ARG A 48 9.31 -4.98 1.16
C ARG A 48 8.04 -5.57 1.74
N LEU A 49 7.23 -6.26 0.93
CA LEU A 49 6.02 -6.95 1.39
C LEU A 49 6.36 -8.10 2.35
N GLU A 50 7.44 -8.84 2.11
CA GLU A 50 7.97 -9.86 3.04
C GLU A 50 8.44 -9.22 4.36
N ALA A 51 9.17 -8.10 4.29
CA ALA A 51 9.62 -7.39 5.49
C ALA A 51 8.45 -6.88 6.36
N LEU A 52 7.30 -6.62 5.74
CA LEU A 52 6.06 -6.21 6.41
C LEU A 52 5.15 -7.39 6.76
N ASN A 53 5.58 -8.62 6.46
CA ASN A 53 4.83 -9.85 6.65
C ASN A 53 3.50 -9.89 5.87
N LEU A 54 3.42 -9.13 4.77
CA LEU A 54 2.27 -9.03 3.87
C LEU A 54 2.38 -9.95 2.66
N ALA A 55 3.59 -10.43 2.32
CA ALA A 55 3.76 -11.35 1.20
C ALA A 55 2.94 -12.65 1.39
N ASP A 56 2.90 -13.18 2.63
CA ASP A 56 2.08 -14.34 2.99
C ASP A 56 0.57 -14.03 2.89
N GLU A 57 0.14 -12.88 3.42
CA GLU A 57 -1.27 -12.47 3.40
C GLU A 57 -1.78 -12.21 1.97
N LEU A 58 -0.93 -11.66 1.10
CA LEU A 58 -1.23 -11.40 -0.31
C LEU A 58 -1.08 -12.67 -1.19
N GLY A 59 -0.58 -13.77 -0.63
CA GLY A 59 -0.35 -15.01 -1.36
C GLY A 59 0.70 -14.88 -2.48
N LEU A 60 1.71 -14.03 -2.27
CA LEU A 60 2.81 -13.85 -3.21
C LEU A 60 3.81 -15.02 -3.06
N PRO A 61 4.38 -15.50 -4.18
CA PRO A 61 5.24 -16.68 -4.22
C PRO A 61 6.62 -16.49 -3.57
#